data_AF-A0A919YHQ0-F1
#
_entry.id   AF-A0A919YHQ0-F1
#
_cell.length_a   1.000
_cell.length_b   1.000
_cell.length_c   1.000
_cell.angle_alpha   90.00
_cell.angle_beta   90.00
_cell.angle_gamma   90.00
#
_symmetry.space_group_name_H-M   'P 1'
#
loop_
_entity.id
_entity.type
_entity.pdbx_description
1 polymer ?
#
loop_
_entity_poly.entity_id
_entity_poly.type
_entity_poly.pdbx_seq_one_letter_code
_entity_poly.pdbx_strand_id
1 'polypeptide(L)'
;MRKRSWLHALLLLGIVTILLVGCGKSQPSWTSFDGAANEKTFPVPKEANRTDRNVGNNKIDYVRYSMDGLKESDTFPEAYLEKIKEWGWKENEEESEGTSKVFEKQNRIVHLTIHDNYFTVTVLPKGKAAVKSSDSTKP
;
A
#
# COMPACT_ATOMS: atom_id res chain seq x y z
N MET A 1 -35.16 -42.93 -23.73
CA MET A 1 -34.12 -42.75 -22.68
C MET A 1 -33.03 -41.72 -23.04
N ARG A 2 -32.66 -41.53 -24.33
CA ARG A 2 -31.61 -40.58 -24.77
C ARG A 2 -31.83 -39.08 -24.44
N LYS A 3 -33.08 -38.57 -24.50
CA LYS A 3 -33.37 -37.13 -24.29
C LYS A 3 -33.19 -36.65 -22.83
N ARG A 4 -33.43 -37.53 -21.86
CA ARG A 4 -33.35 -37.21 -20.42
C ARG A 4 -31.89 -37.14 -19.95
N SER A 5 -31.03 -38.00 -20.49
CA SER A 5 -29.58 -37.97 -20.22
C SER A 5 -28.90 -36.72 -20.76
N TRP A 6 -29.36 -36.19 -21.91
CA TRP A 6 -28.83 -34.95 -22.47
C TRP A 6 -29.19 -33.71 -21.65
N LEU A 7 -30.41 -33.66 -21.09
CA LEU A 7 -30.82 -32.60 -20.16
C LEU A 7 -30.00 -32.62 -18.86
N HIS A 8 -29.69 -33.80 -18.31
CA HIS A 8 -28.81 -33.93 -17.15
C HIS A 8 -27.37 -33.51 -17.46
N ALA A 9 -26.87 -33.84 -18.66
CA ALA A 9 -25.54 -33.41 -19.10
C ALA A 9 -25.45 -31.87 -19.25
N LEU A 10 -26.47 -31.23 -19.81
CA LEU A 10 -26.54 -29.76 -19.92
C LEU A 10 -26.66 -29.09 -18.54
N LEU A 11 -27.42 -29.68 -17.62
CA LEU A 11 -27.57 -29.18 -16.25
C LEU A 11 -26.24 -29.26 -15.48
N LEU A 12 -25.53 -30.39 -15.59
CA LEU A 12 -24.22 -30.57 -14.96
C LEU A 12 -23.17 -29.64 -15.57
N LEU A 13 -23.19 -29.44 -16.89
CA LEU A 13 -22.30 -28.49 -17.58
C LEU A 13 -22.57 -27.04 -17.11
N GLY A 14 -23.85 -26.66 -16.95
CA GLY A 14 -24.23 -25.35 -16.42
C GLY A 14 -23.72 -25.09 -15.00
N ILE A 15 -23.83 -26.08 -14.11
CA ILE A 15 -23.32 -25.99 -12.73
C ILE A 15 -21.78 -25.82 -12.71
N VAL A 16 -21.06 -26.54 -13.58
CA VAL A 16 -19.59 -26.39 -13.71
C VAL A 16 -19.21 -25.00 -14.21
N THR A 17 -19.96 -24.41 -15.13
CA THR A 17 -19.67 -23.05 -15.63
C THR A 17 -19.91 -21.96 -14.59
N ILE A 18 -20.87 -22.14 -13.66
CA ILE A 18 -21.15 -21.15 -12.60
C ILE A 18 -20.06 -21.18 -11.52
N LEU A 19 -19.46 -22.34 -11.26
CA LEU A 19 -18.36 -22.48 -10.29
C LEU A 19 -17.02 -21.87 -10.77
N LEU A 20 -16.87 -21.61 -12.08
CA LEU A 20 -15.65 -21.04 -12.65
C LEU A 20 -15.66 -19.51 -12.68
N VAL A 21 -16.76 -18.85 -12.35
CA VAL A 21 -16.82 -17.39 -12.22
C VAL A 21 -16.32 -16.99 -10.84
N GLY A 22 -15.02 -17.21 -10.60
CA GLY A 22 -14.32 -16.68 -9.44
C GLY A 22 -14.39 -15.16 -9.50
N CYS A 23 -14.98 -14.54 -8.48
CA CYS A 23 -14.98 -13.09 -8.30
C CYS A 23 -13.52 -12.66 -8.05
N GLY A 24 -12.81 -12.33 -9.13
CA GLY A 24 -11.43 -11.92 -9.10
C GLY A 24 -11.33 -10.55 -8.43
N LYS A 25 -10.98 -10.54 -7.14
CA LYS A 25 -10.43 -9.33 -6.52
C LYS A 25 -9.12 -9.04 -7.25
N SER A 26 -9.10 -8.01 -8.09
CA SER A 26 -7.91 -7.62 -8.85
C SER A 26 -6.80 -7.24 -7.88
N GLN A 27 -5.69 -7.97 -7.91
CA GLN A 27 -4.50 -7.60 -7.16
C GLN A 27 -3.93 -6.28 -7.72
N PRO A 28 -3.32 -5.43 -6.88
CA PRO A 28 -2.73 -4.17 -7.36
C PRO A 28 -1.59 -4.46 -8.35
N SER A 29 -1.50 -3.65 -9.41
CA SER A 29 -0.58 -3.89 -10.53
C SER A 29 0.82 -3.34 -10.29
N TRP A 30 0.98 -2.26 -9.52
CA TRP A 30 2.27 -1.61 -9.25
C TRP A 30 3.06 -1.21 -10.50
N THR A 31 2.39 -0.89 -11.61
CA THR A 31 3.04 -0.67 -12.92
C THR A 31 3.28 0.79 -13.28
N SER A 32 2.54 1.72 -12.67
CA SER A 32 2.60 3.14 -13.02
C SER A 32 2.49 4.00 -11.78
N PHE A 33 3.22 5.13 -11.77
CA PHE A 33 3.43 5.93 -10.58
C PHE A 33 3.24 7.42 -10.85
N ASP A 34 2.69 8.12 -9.86
CA ASP A 34 2.64 9.58 -9.76
C ASP A 34 3.35 10.03 -8.48
N GLY A 35 3.60 11.33 -8.33
CA GLY A 35 4.15 11.88 -7.09
C GLY A 35 3.11 11.90 -5.97
N ALA A 36 3.53 11.60 -4.74
CA ALA A 36 2.67 11.68 -3.57
C ALA A 36 2.13 13.11 -3.38
N ALA A 37 0.89 13.22 -2.88
CA ALA A 37 0.21 14.48 -2.65
C ALA A 37 0.89 15.39 -1.61
N ASN A 38 1.63 14.80 -0.67
CA ASN A 38 2.42 15.47 0.38
C ASN A 38 3.92 15.58 0.03
N GLU A 39 4.44 14.70 -0.83
CA GLU A 39 5.82 14.75 -1.30
C GLU A 39 5.89 14.34 -2.77
N LYS A 40 5.87 15.33 -3.67
CA LYS A 40 5.79 15.09 -5.13
C LYS A 40 6.96 14.28 -5.67
N THR A 41 8.08 14.22 -4.96
CA THR A 41 9.24 13.43 -5.37
C THR A 41 9.22 12.00 -4.87
N PHE A 42 8.22 11.59 -4.08
CA PHE A 42 8.01 10.21 -3.64
C PHE A 42 6.97 9.53 -4.55
N PRO A 43 7.30 8.39 -5.20
CA PRO A 43 6.36 7.74 -6.11
C PRO A 43 5.25 7.01 -5.35
N VAL A 44 4.02 7.13 -5.82
CA VAL A 44 2.84 6.37 -5.38
C VAL A 44 2.15 5.74 -6.59
N PRO A 45 1.59 4.53 -6.49
CA PRO A 45 0.91 3.89 -7.63
C PRO A 45 -0.31 4.70 -8.09
N LYS A 46 -0.47 4.88 -9.42
CA LYS A 46 -1.59 5.63 -10.01
C LYS A 46 -2.95 5.03 -9.74
N GLU A 47 -3.00 3.70 -9.61
CA GLU A 47 -4.21 2.96 -9.29
C GLU A 47 -4.71 3.22 -7.86
N ALA A 48 -3.85 3.79 -6.99
CA ALA A 48 -4.22 4.11 -5.64
C ALA A 48 -4.99 5.44 -5.60
N ASN A 49 -6.22 5.42 -5.09
CA ASN A 49 -7.04 6.61 -4.99
C ASN A 49 -6.74 7.38 -3.70
N ARG A 50 -6.46 8.68 -3.80
CA ARG A 50 -6.21 9.53 -2.64
C ARG A 50 -7.52 9.77 -1.89
N THR A 51 -7.66 9.19 -0.70
CA THR A 51 -8.92 9.22 0.05
C THR A 51 -8.96 10.26 1.16
N ASP A 52 -7.87 10.47 1.90
CA ASP A 52 -7.86 11.43 3.02
C ASP A 52 -6.51 12.14 3.18
N ARG A 53 -6.57 13.47 3.35
CA ARG A 53 -5.53 14.27 4.01
C ARG A 53 -6.14 14.69 5.33
N ASN A 54 -5.56 14.30 6.47
CA ASN A 54 -6.10 14.70 7.77
C ASN A 54 -6.06 16.24 7.86
N VAL A 55 -7.22 16.89 7.74
CA VAL A 55 -7.38 18.35 7.73
C VAL A 55 -7.23 18.95 9.14
N GLY A 56 -7.17 18.12 10.19
CA GLY A 56 -7.23 18.56 11.58
C GLY A 56 -5.90 18.65 12.35
N ASN A 57 -4.80 18.09 11.85
CA ASN A 57 -3.55 17.99 12.61
C ASN A 57 -2.32 18.39 11.77
N ASN A 58 -2.09 19.70 11.66
CA ASN A 58 -1.08 20.34 10.78
C ASN A 58 0.38 19.96 11.09
N LYS A 59 0.64 19.15 12.12
CA LYS A 59 1.99 18.77 12.55
C LYS A 59 2.58 17.56 11.83
N ILE A 60 1.73 16.70 11.24
CA ILE A 60 2.17 15.47 10.58
C ILE A 60 1.58 15.46 9.18
N ASP A 61 2.44 15.49 8.15
CA ASP A 61 1.99 15.52 6.76
C ASP A 61 1.67 14.10 6.28
N TYR A 62 0.43 13.68 6.52
CA TYR A 62 -0.09 12.33 6.31
C TYR A 62 -1.11 12.28 5.18
N VAL A 63 -0.99 11.29 4.30
CA VAL A 63 -1.94 11.01 3.23
C VAL A 63 -2.25 9.53 3.14
N ARG A 64 -3.53 9.19 3.01
CA ARG A 64 -4.04 7.83 2.77
C ARG A 64 -4.29 7.60 1.27
N TYR A 65 -3.87 6.44 0.78
CA TYR A 65 -4.11 5.97 -0.58
C TYR A 65 -4.83 4.63 -0.54
N SER A 66 -6.08 4.60 -0.99
CA SER A 66 -6.88 3.39 -1.07
C SER A 66 -6.46 2.53 -2.26
N MET A 67 -6.31 1.23 -2.01
CA MET A 67 -5.85 0.24 -2.98
C MET A 67 -6.46 -1.10 -2.61
N ASP A 68 -7.50 -1.50 -3.34
CA ASP A 68 -8.25 -2.71 -3.07
C ASP A 68 -7.37 -3.97 -3.20
N GLY A 69 -7.61 -4.94 -2.33
CA GLY A 69 -6.90 -6.22 -2.36
C GLY A 69 -5.54 -6.22 -1.65
N LEU A 70 -5.09 -5.07 -1.14
CA LEU A 70 -3.96 -4.98 -0.22
C LEU A 70 -4.35 -5.49 1.16
N LYS A 71 -3.49 -6.28 1.80
CA LYS A 71 -3.68 -6.77 3.17
C LYS A 71 -2.57 -6.28 4.07
N GLU A 72 -2.86 -6.06 5.36
CA GLU A 72 -1.86 -5.67 6.35
C GLU A 72 -0.72 -6.70 6.49
N SER A 73 -0.93 -7.97 6.14
CA SER A 73 0.12 -8.98 6.12
C SER A 73 1.05 -8.92 4.90
N ASP A 74 0.71 -8.10 3.89
CA ASP A 74 1.45 -8.06 2.64
C ASP A 74 2.75 -7.27 2.80
N THR A 75 3.71 -7.55 1.92
CA THR A 75 4.92 -6.73 1.77
C THR A 75 4.84 -5.97 0.46
N PHE A 76 5.42 -4.76 0.43
CA PHE A 76 5.54 -4.02 -0.82
C PHE A 76 6.32 -4.84 -1.86
N PRO A 77 5.85 -4.93 -3.12
CA PRO A 77 6.56 -5.65 -4.16
C PRO A 77 7.93 -5.03 -4.42
N GLU A 78 8.94 -5.87 -4.68
CA GLU A 78 10.30 -5.44 -4.96
C GLU A 78 10.37 -4.42 -6.12
N ALA A 79 9.56 -4.62 -7.17
CA ALA A 79 9.47 -3.69 -8.30
C ALA A 79 9.06 -2.26 -7.88
N TYR A 80 8.24 -2.12 -6.85
CA TYR A 80 7.87 -0.82 -6.31
C TYR A 80 9.00 -0.22 -5.45
N LEU A 81 9.66 -1.04 -4.63
CA LEU A 81 10.81 -0.60 -3.83
C LEU A 81 11.96 -0.10 -4.72
N GLU A 82 12.25 -0.80 -5.82
CA GLU A 82 13.22 -0.36 -6.81
C GLU A 82 12.80 0.95 -7.49
N LYS A 83 11.51 1.13 -7.81
CA LYS A 83 11.02 2.40 -8.34
C LYS A 83 11.23 3.57 -7.37
N ILE A 84 11.03 3.35 -6.08
CA ILE A 84 11.32 4.36 -5.04
C ILE A 84 12.81 4.73 -5.05
N LYS A 85 13.70 3.75 -5.18
CA LYS A 85 15.16 3.97 -5.30
C LYS A 85 15.54 4.71 -6.59
N GLU A 86 14.95 4.36 -7.73
CA GLU A 86 15.12 5.09 -9.00
C GLU A 86 14.72 6.57 -8.90
N TRP A 87 13.72 6.87 -8.07
CA TRP A 87 13.30 8.23 -7.77
C TRP A 87 14.22 8.94 -6.77
N GLY A 88 15.33 8.30 -6.36
CA GLY A 88 16.38 8.87 -5.53
C GLY A 88 16.12 8.79 -4.03
N TRP A 89 15.22 7.92 -3.58
CA TRP A 89 15.00 7.66 -2.16
C TRP A 89 15.81 6.46 -1.70
N LYS A 90 16.38 6.55 -0.50
CA LYS A 90 17.13 5.46 0.10
C LYS A 90 16.31 4.83 1.22
N GLU A 91 16.13 3.52 1.20
CA GLU A 91 15.51 2.80 2.31
C GLU A 91 16.42 2.86 3.55
N ASN A 92 15.84 3.14 4.72
CA ASN A 92 16.46 3.00 6.01
C ASN A 92 16.01 1.64 6.58
N GLU A 93 16.83 0.62 6.38
CA GLU A 93 16.54 -0.76 6.77
C GLU A 93 16.46 -0.94 8.30
N GLU A 94 17.15 -0.10 9.07
CA GLU A 94 17.13 -0.17 10.55
C GLU A 94 15.78 0.30 11.13
N GLU A 95 15.16 1.31 10.51
CA GLU A 95 13.85 1.84 10.92
C GLU A 95 12.68 1.16 10.18
N SER A 96 12.97 0.36 9.16
CA SER A 96 11.96 -0.39 8.40
C SER A 96 11.65 -1.71 9.08
N GLU A 97 10.39 -1.92 9.46
CA GLU A 97 9.95 -3.13 10.17
C GLU A 97 8.63 -3.65 9.58
N GLY A 98 8.61 -4.95 9.26
CA GLY A 98 7.43 -5.64 8.75
C GLY A 98 6.82 -4.93 7.53
N THR A 99 5.64 -4.35 7.74
CA THR A 99 4.79 -3.73 6.72
C THR A 99 4.97 -2.21 6.63
N SER A 100 5.88 -1.68 7.46
CA SER A 100 6.29 -0.29 7.48
C SER A 100 7.71 -0.15 6.93
N LYS A 101 7.87 0.67 5.90
CA LYS A 101 9.14 0.99 5.25
C LYS A 101 9.46 2.47 5.42
N VAL A 102 10.71 2.76 5.75
CA VAL A 102 11.18 4.13 5.97
C VAL A 102 12.16 4.49 4.86
N PHE A 103 11.92 5.63 4.22
CA PHE A 103 12.75 6.13 3.13
C PHE A 103 13.25 7.53 3.42
N GLU A 104 14.48 7.80 3.01
CA GLU A 104 15.13 9.09 3.21
C GLU A 104 15.59 9.69 1.90
N LYS A 105 15.37 11.00 1.78
CA LYS A 105 15.92 11.79 0.68
C LYS A 105 16.16 13.21 1.16
N GLN A 106 17.40 13.68 1.02
CA GLN A 106 17.84 15.00 1.47
C GLN A 106 17.46 15.24 2.94
N ASN A 107 16.55 16.19 3.20
CA ASN A 107 16.09 16.55 4.54
C ASN A 107 14.65 16.09 4.82
N ARG A 108 14.20 15.00 4.20
CA ARG A 108 12.88 14.41 4.42
C ARG A 108 12.97 12.91 4.68
N ILE A 109 12.06 12.45 5.52
CA ILE A 109 11.82 11.05 5.84
C ILE A 109 10.38 10.74 5.44
N VAL A 110 10.17 9.63 4.75
CA VAL A 110 8.87 9.10 4.38
C VAL A 110 8.66 7.77 5.07
N HIS A 111 7.61 7.68 5.87
CA HIS A 111 7.10 6.41 6.39
C HIS A 111 5.99 5.93 5.48
N LEU A 112 6.15 4.71 4.98
CA LEU A 112 5.25 4.04 4.08
C LEU A 112 4.73 2.78 4.77
N THR A 113 3.44 2.72 5.06
CA THR A 113 2.85 1.61 5.85
C THR A 113 1.64 1.01 5.16
N ILE A 114 1.59 -0.33 5.09
CA ILE A 114 0.46 -1.09 4.54
C ILE A 114 -0.62 -1.31 5.61
N HIS A 115 -1.88 -1.20 5.20
CA HIS A 115 -3.06 -1.61 5.93
C HIS A 115 -4.01 -2.38 5.00
N ASP A 116 -5.08 -2.93 5.55
CA ASP A 116 -6.13 -3.58 4.76
C ASP A 116 -6.81 -2.57 3.81
N ASN A 117 -6.66 -2.79 2.50
CA ASN A 117 -7.20 -2.01 1.38
C ASN A 117 -6.66 -0.57 1.25
N TYR A 118 -5.61 -0.20 1.96
CA TYR A 118 -4.95 1.09 1.78
C TYR A 118 -3.52 1.09 2.30
N PHE A 119 -2.71 2.03 1.83
CA PHE A 119 -1.44 2.34 2.45
C PHE A 119 -1.36 3.82 2.78
N THR A 120 -0.37 4.18 3.59
CA THR A 120 -0.20 5.55 4.05
C THR A 120 1.19 6.06 3.70
N VAL A 121 1.27 7.36 3.41
CA VAL A 121 2.53 8.07 3.18
C VAL A 121 2.58 9.21 4.19
N THR A 122 3.50 9.11 5.13
CA THR A 122 3.75 10.14 6.15
C THR A 122 5.08 10.79 5.90
N VAL A 123 5.10 12.11 5.74
CA VAL A 123 6.32 12.89 5.48
C VAL A 123 6.72 13.64 6.74
N LEU A 124 7.97 13.48 7.16
CA LEU A 124 8.58 14.16 8.29
C LEU A 124 9.83 14.92 7.85
N PRO A 125 10.11 16.10 8.44
CA PRO A 125 11.40 16.75 8.24
C PRO A 125 12.51 15.93 8.91
N LYS A 126 13.57 15.64 8.16
CA LYS A 126 14.80 15.07 8.72
C LYS A 126 15.41 16.11 9.67
N GLY A 127 15.48 15.79 10.95
CA GLY A 127 15.91 16.72 11.99
C GLY A 127 14.82 17.68 12.47
N LYS A 128 13.86 17.16 13.24
CA LYS A 128 13.60 17.49 14.66
C LYS A 128 12.46 16.57 15.13
N ALA A 129 12.72 15.83 16.21
CA ALA A 129 11.86 14.83 16.87
C ALA A 129 11.87 13.40 16.28
N ALA A 130 13.05 12.79 16.17
CA ALA A 130 13.17 11.50 16.85
C ALA A 130 12.83 11.80 18.31
N VAL A 131 11.75 11.21 18.81
CA VAL A 131 11.33 11.34 20.21
C VAL A 131 12.54 10.92 21.04
N LYS A 132 13.29 11.91 21.53
CA LYS A 132 14.14 11.75 22.71
C LYS A 132 13.12 11.30 23.75
N SER A 133 13.13 10.01 24.08
CA SER A 133 12.49 9.52 25.29
C SER A 133 13.06 10.38 26.40
N SER A 134 12.27 11.37 26.81
CA SER A 134 12.54 12.17 27.99
C SER A 134 12.19 11.27 29.16
N ASP A 135 13.11 10.36 29.48
CA ASP A 135 13.17 9.82 30.82
C ASP A 135 14.27 10.58 31.56
N SER A 136 13.82 11.68 32.15
CA SER A 136 14.50 12.52 33.13
C SER A 136 13.32 13.03 33.97
N THR A 137 13.16 12.74 35.26
CA THR A 137 14.11 12.67 36.39
C THR A 137 13.25 12.26 37.61
N LYS A 138 13.63 11.25 38.41
CA LYS A 138 14.31 11.33 39.74
C LYS A 138 13.46 11.99 40.86
N PRO A 139 13.63 11.72 42.18
CA PRO A 139 14.85 11.42 42.93
C PRO A 139 14.98 9.99 43.46
#